data_AF-A0A966UP35-F1
#
_entry.id   AF-A0A966UP35-F1
#
_cell.length_a   1.000
_cell.length_b   1.000
_cell.length_c   1.000
_cell.angle_alpha   90.00
_cell.angle_beta   90.00
_cell.angle_gamma   90.00
#
_symmetry.space_group_name_H-M   'P 1'
#
loop_
_entity.id
_entity.type
_entity.pdbx_description
1 polymer ?
#
loop_
_entity_poly.entity_id
_entity_poly.type
_entity_poly.pdbx_seq_one_letter_code
_entity_poly.pdbx_strand_id
1 'polypeptide(L)'
;MITVKNARDDGANAQDTINYIKLAEDNLRKEMLLKAKLCGVGIVHIKSAEGEWRKGGMTVAFKKSNQYKYGRMVEVAVAVCSPEDTFSRKIGTQMALEKFFSEQVIELPLLEFYGQEDINMAVKKAFTAMWHAI
;
A
#
# COMPACT_ATOMS: atom_id res chain seq x y z
N MET A 1 61.72 1.00 9.00
CA MET A 1 60.87 0.60 7.85
C MET A 1 59.77 -0.30 8.39
N ILE A 2 58.52 0.19 8.44
CA ILE A 2 57.35 -0.62 8.83
C ILE A 2 56.42 -0.58 7.63
N THR A 3 56.29 -1.72 6.96
CA THR A 3 55.43 -1.91 5.80
C THR A 3 53.99 -2.04 6.28
N VAL A 4 53.13 -1.11 5.86
CA VAL A 4 51.69 -1.15 6.12
C VAL A 4 51.14 -2.38 5.41
N LYS A 5 50.65 -3.36 6.19
CA LYS A 5 49.93 -4.51 5.64
C LYS A 5 48.64 -3.99 5.01
N ASN A 6 48.48 -4.28 3.72
CA ASN A 6 47.28 -4.04 2.92
C ASN A 6 46.02 -4.31 3.74
N ALA A 7 45.17 -3.29 3.85
CA ALA A 7 43.79 -3.45 4.23
C ALA A 7 43.16 -4.50 3.31
N ARG A 8 42.59 -5.54 3.91
CA ARG A 8 41.86 -6.55 3.17
C ARG A 8 40.61 -5.89 2.62
N ASP A 9 40.47 -6.02 1.31
CA ASP A 9 39.29 -5.64 0.55
C ASP A 9 38.19 -6.63 0.92
N ASP A 10 37.41 -6.29 1.94
CA ASP A 10 36.29 -7.10 2.45
C ASP A 10 35.12 -6.97 1.47
N GLY A 11 35.26 -7.64 0.33
CA GLY A 11 34.26 -7.71 -0.73
C GLY A 11 32.99 -8.43 -0.27
N ALA A 12 32.06 -7.70 0.34
CA ALA A 12 30.70 -8.16 0.50
C ALA A 12 30.13 -8.47 -0.90
N ASN A 13 29.76 -9.73 -1.15
CA ASN A 13 29.18 -10.18 -2.41
C ASN A 13 27.88 -9.40 -2.67
N ALA A 14 27.82 -8.68 -3.79
CA ALA A 14 26.68 -7.84 -4.16
C ALA A 14 25.33 -8.60 -4.13
N GLN A 15 25.35 -9.90 -4.44
CA GLN A 15 24.15 -10.74 -4.39
C GLN A 15 23.62 -10.94 -2.98
N ASP A 16 24.51 -11.05 -1.99
CA ASP A 16 24.13 -11.20 -0.59
C ASP A 16 23.50 -9.90 -0.08
N THR A 17 24.08 -8.75 -0.40
CA THR A 17 23.51 -7.44 -0.08
C THR A 17 22.11 -7.27 -0.67
N ILE A 18 21.89 -7.65 -1.93
CA ILE A 18 20.57 -7.61 -2.58
C ILE A 18 19.56 -8.49 -1.83
N ASN A 19 19.97 -9.68 -1.39
CA ASN A 19 19.11 -10.60 -0.66
C ASN A 19 18.72 -10.02 0.71
N TYR A 20 19.67 -9.40 1.43
CA TYR A 20 19.39 -8.72 2.70
C TYR A 20 18.40 -7.57 2.53
N ILE A 21 18.56 -6.74 1.48
CA ILE A 21 17.63 -5.63 1.19
C ILE A 21 16.22 -6.16 0.95
N LYS A 22 16.06 -7.18 0.09
CA LYS A 22 14.76 -7.80 -0.19
C LYS A 22 14.10 -8.37 1.06
N LEU A 23 14.88 -9.03 1.92
CA LEU A 23 14.39 -9.58 3.17
C LEU A 23 13.91 -8.47 4.12
N ALA A 24 14.66 -7.38 4.23
CA ALA A 24 14.30 -6.23 5.03
C ALA A 24 12.99 -5.58 4.55
N GLU A 25 12.85 -5.35 3.23
CA GLU A 25 11.62 -4.83 2.62
C GLU A 25 10.41 -5.74 2.89
N ASP A 26 10.60 -7.06 2.79
CA ASP A 26 9.53 -8.02 3.06
C ASP A 26 9.10 -8.06 4.53
N ASN A 27 10.05 -7.89 5.45
CA ASN A 27 9.75 -7.78 6.88
C ASN A 27 9.02 -6.48 7.19
N LEU A 28 9.49 -5.35 6.66
CA LEU A 28 8.82 -4.05 6.81
C LEU A 28 7.36 -4.11 6.33
N ARG A 29 7.11 -4.71 5.17
CA ARG A 29 5.74 -4.89 4.66
C ARG A 29 4.87 -5.75 5.58
N LYS A 30 5.42 -6.82 6.18
CA LYS A 30 4.69 -7.66 7.15
C LYS A 30 4.35 -6.87 8.42
N GLU A 31 5.27 -6.05 8.91
CA GLU A 31 5.05 -5.17 10.06
C GLU A 31 3.95 -4.15 9.77
N MET A 32 3.97 -3.52 8.58
CA MET A 32 2.91 -2.59 8.17
C MET A 32 1.54 -3.28 8.06
N LEU A 33 1.48 -4.50 7.55
CA LEU A 33 0.24 -5.29 7.50
C LEU A 33 -0.28 -5.64 8.90
N LEU A 34 0.61 -6.00 9.82
CA LEU A 34 0.25 -6.25 11.20
C LEU A 34 -0.28 -4.98 11.88
N LYS A 35 0.42 -3.84 11.69
CA LYS A 35 -0.02 -2.53 12.17
C LYS A 35 -1.38 -2.14 11.59
N ALA A 36 -1.60 -2.36 10.29
CA ALA A 36 -2.88 -2.11 9.63
C ALA A 36 -4.02 -2.91 10.29
N LYS A 37 -3.79 -4.21 10.54
CA LYS A 37 -4.76 -5.06 11.23
C LYS A 37 -5.07 -4.57 12.64
N LEU A 38 -4.05 -4.21 13.41
CA LEU A 38 -4.22 -3.71 14.79
C LEU A 38 -4.93 -2.35 14.84
N CYS A 39 -4.70 -1.49 13.83
CA CYS A 39 -5.31 -0.17 13.74
C CYS A 39 -6.67 -0.15 13.02
N GLY A 40 -7.16 -1.29 12.54
CA GLY A 40 -8.41 -1.39 11.79
C GLY A 40 -8.37 -0.75 10.40
N VAL A 41 -7.19 -0.70 9.77
CA VAL A 41 -7.00 -0.18 8.42
C VAL A 41 -7.30 -1.29 7.41
N GLY A 42 -8.30 -1.06 6.57
CA GLY A 42 -8.67 -1.92 5.44
C GLY A 42 -7.84 -1.63 4.20
N ILE A 43 -7.75 -2.61 3.30
CA ILE A 43 -7.01 -2.48 2.03
C ILE A 43 -7.88 -3.05 0.92
N VAL A 44 -8.09 -2.26 -0.13
CA VAL A 44 -8.77 -2.72 -1.35
C VAL A 44 -7.89 -2.49 -2.57
N HIS A 45 -8.02 -3.40 -3.54
CA HIS A 45 -7.35 -3.31 -4.82
C HIS A 45 -8.38 -3.16 -5.93
N ILE A 46 -8.20 -2.14 -6.76
CA ILE A 46 -8.97 -1.89 -7.97
C ILE A 46 -8.03 -2.20 -9.14
N LYS A 47 -8.47 -3.08 -10.02
CA LYS A 47 -7.72 -3.46 -11.23
C LYS A 47 -8.35 -2.77 -12.43
N SER A 48 -7.55 -2.47 -13.46
CA SER A 48 -8.11 -2.09 -14.74
C SER A 48 -8.99 -3.20 -15.31
N ALA A 49 -10.12 -2.82 -15.92
CA ALA A 49 -11.08 -3.75 -16.52
C ALA A 49 -10.72 -4.11 -17.97
N GLU A 50 -9.79 -3.39 -18.59
CA GLU A 50 -9.44 -3.58 -20.00
C GLU A 50 -8.47 -4.75 -20.19
N GLY A 51 -8.63 -5.46 -21.31
CA GLY A 51 -8.15 -6.83 -21.58
C GLY A 51 -6.65 -7.11 -21.52
N GLU A 52 -5.85 -6.20 -20.98
CA GLU A 52 -4.43 -6.42 -20.66
C GLU A 52 -4.31 -6.90 -19.22
N TRP A 53 -4.16 -8.22 -19.06
CA TRP A 53 -3.99 -8.86 -17.77
C TRP A 53 -2.82 -8.20 -17.01
N ARG A 54 -3.15 -7.41 -15.98
CA ARG A 54 -2.26 -6.76 -15.00
C ARG A 54 -1.74 -5.36 -15.32
N LYS A 55 -2.29 -4.65 -16.30
CA LYS A 55 -1.91 -3.24 -16.51
C LYS A 55 -2.78 -2.27 -15.73
N GLY A 56 -2.14 -1.30 -15.08
CA GLY A 56 -2.79 -0.26 -14.28
C GLY A 56 -3.65 -0.75 -13.11
N GLY A 57 -4.08 0.22 -12.32
CA GLY A 57 -4.99 0.03 -11.21
C GLY A 57 -4.61 0.88 -10.01
N MET A 58 -5.27 0.64 -8.89
CA MET A 58 -4.96 1.34 -7.65
C MET A 58 -5.11 0.43 -6.45
N THR A 59 -4.33 0.74 -5.41
CA THR A 59 -4.51 0.18 -4.08
C THR A 59 -4.88 1.30 -3.13
N VAL A 60 -5.88 1.03 -2.30
CA VAL A 60 -6.46 2.00 -1.39
C VAL A 60 -6.37 1.42 0.02
N ALA A 61 -5.67 2.13 0.90
CA ALA A 61 -5.68 1.87 2.34
C ALA A 61 -6.68 2.83 2.98
N PHE A 62 -7.55 2.34 3.86
CA PHE A 62 -8.60 3.17 4.43
C PHE A 62 -8.95 2.80 5.86
N LYS A 63 -9.51 3.75 6.62
CA LYS A 63 -10.02 3.55 7.96
C LYS A 63 -11.20 4.48 8.20
N LYS A 64 -12.14 4.09 9.07
CA LYS A 64 -13.18 5.02 9.52
C LYS A 64 -12.55 6.16 10.32
N SER A 65 -12.84 7.42 9.96
CA SER A 65 -12.25 8.61 10.61
C SER A 65 -12.79 8.84 12.03
N ASN A 66 -13.87 8.17 12.41
CA ASN A 66 -14.53 8.39 13.69
C ASN A 66 -15.10 7.08 14.28
N GLN A 67 -15.38 7.13 15.59
CA GLN A 67 -15.95 6.01 16.35
C GLN A 67 -17.48 5.98 16.29
N TYR A 68 -18.12 7.01 15.73
CA TYR A 68 -19.57 7.12 15.74
C TYR A 68 -20.20 6.12 14.79
N LYS A 69 -21.22 5.40 15.27
CA LYS A 69 -21.96 4.43 14.45
C LYS A 69 -22.39 5.03 13.11
N TYR A 70 -22.94 6.25 13.14
CA TYR A 70 -23.46 6.96 11.96
C TYR A 70 -22.43 7.83 11.23
N GLY A 71 -21.20 7.93 11.73
CA GLY A 71 -20.19 8.71 11.04
C GLY A 71 -19.80 8.03 9.73
N ARG A 72 -19.79 8.83 8.65
CA ARG A 72 -19.62 8.34 7.27
C ARG A 72 -18.26 8.66 6.67
N MET A 73 -17.41 9.35 7.42
CA MET A 73 -16.09 9.75 6.98
C MET A 73 -15.12 8.59 7.06
N VAL A 74 -14.32 8.43 6.01
CA VAL A 74 -13.18 7.53 5.96
C VAL A 74 -11.92 8.30 5.62
N GLU A 75 -10.84 7.99 6.33
CA GLU A 75 -9.48 8.36 5.96
C GLU A 75 -9.03 7.39 4.88
N VAL A 76 -8.43 7.92 3.82
CA VAL A 76 -8.02 7.13 2.66
C VAL A 76 -6.64 7.56 2.17
N ALA A 77 -5.78 6.59 1.88
CA ALA A 77 -4.53 6.78 1.14
C ALA A 77 -4.54 5.91 -0.12
N VAL A 78 -4.09 6.48 -1.24
CA VAL A 78 -4.15 5.83 -2.56
C VAL A 78 -2.76 5.68 -3.18
N ALA A 79 -2.46 4.48 -3.66
CA ALA A 79 -1.33 4.18 -4.52
C ALA A 79 -1.85 3.81 -5.91
N VAL A 80 -1.66 4.70 -6.88
CA VAL A 80 -2.07 4.52 -8.28
C VAL A 80 -0.90 3.91 -9.08
N CYS A 81 -1.22 2.98 -9.96
CA CYS A 81 -0.31 2.40 -10.94
C CYS A 81 -0.80 2.80 -12.34
N SER A 82 0.10 3.35 -13.15
CA SER A 82 -0.21 3.82 -14.50
C SER A 82 -0.83 2.70 -15.34
N PRO A 83 -1.77 2.99 -16.26
CA PRO A 83 -2.25 2.03 -17.26
C PRO A 83 -1.12 1.39 -18.08
N GLU A 84 0.02 2.08 -18.23
CA GLU A 84 1.18 1.56 -18.96
C GLU A 84 2.03 0.58 -18.12
N ASP A 85 1.88 0.60 -16.80
CA ASP A 85 2.68 -0.17 -15.85
C ASP A 85 2.01 -1.48 -15.44
N THR A 86 2.84 -2.45 -15.02
CA THR A 86 2.34 -3.70 -14.43
C THR A 86 1.93 -3.48 -12.97
N PHE A 87 0.64 -3.69 -12.69
CA PHE A 87 0.07 -3.61 -11.36
C PHE A 87 0.54 -4.76 -10.46
N SER A 88 1.18 -4.39 -9.35
CA SER A 88 1.59 -5.30 -8.29
C SER A 88 0.86 -4.97 -6.98
N ARG A 89 0.10 -5.95 -6.47
CA ARG A 89 -0.56 -5.81 -5.16
C ARG A 89 0.44 -5.60 -4.03
N LYS A 90 1.60 -6.27 -4.10
CA LYS A 90 2.64 -6.17 -3.07
C LYS A 90 3.15 -4.72 -2.96
N ILE A 91 3.51 -4.14 -4.10
CA ILE A 91 4.01 -2.76 -4.19
C ILE A 91 2.90 -1.77 -3.82
N GLY A 92 1.70 -1.93 -4.40
CA GLY A 92 0.57 -1.07 -4.11
C GLY A 92 0.16 -1.07 -2.64
N THR A 93 0.16 -2.24 -1.98
CA THR A 93 -0.08 -2.34 -0.53
C THR A 93 0.97 -1.58 0.27
N GLN A 94 2.24 -1.79 -0.03
CA GLN A 94 3.33 -1.12 0.67
C GLN A 94 3.20 0.40 0.53
N MET A 95 3.10 0.91 -0.69
CA MET A 95 2.97 2.36 -0.93
C MET A 95 1.71 2.96 -0.29
N ALA A 96 0.56 2.27 -0.37
CA ALA A 96 -0.68 2.78 0.21
C ALA A 96 -0.59 2.85 1.74
N LEU A 97 0.01 1.83 2.39
CA LEU A 97 0.20 1.82 3.84
C LEU A 97 1.27 2.82 4.29
N GLU A 98 2.37 2.98 3.55
CA GLU A 98 3.38 4.00 3.83
C GLU A 98 2.76 5.40 3.81
N LYS A 99 1.98 5.72 2.77
CA LYS A 99 1.22 6.98 2.70
C LYS A 99 0.25 7.13 3.88
N PHE A 100 -0.51 6.09 4.16
CA PHE A 100 -1.50 6.11 5.26
C PHE A 100 -0.83 6.40 6.61
N PHE A 101 0.25 5.70 6.94
CA PHE A 101 0.96 5.87 8.21
C PHE A 101 1.87 7.10 8.26
N SER A 102 2.13 7.74 7.12
CA SER A 102 2.82 9.03 7.03
C SER A 102 1.83 10.20 7.01
N GLU A 103 0.56 9.97 7.38
CA GLU A 103 -0.50 10.99 7.43
C GLU A 103 -0.81 11.63 6.06
N GLN A 104 -0.41 10.98 4.95
CA GLN A 104 -0.77 11.36 3.59
C GLN A 104 -2.14 10.76 3.24
N VAL A 105 -3.15 11.15 4.02
CA VAL A 105 -4.53 10.69 3.90
C VAL A 105 -5.45 11.83 3.50
N ILE A 106 -6.52 11.49 2.80
CA ILE A 106 -7.64 12.37 2.54
C ILE A 106 -8.88 11.83 3.26
N GLU A 107 -9.71 12.71 3.79
CA GLU A 107 -11.00 12.34 4.36
C GLU A 107 -12.11 12.46 3.33
N LEU A 108 -12.93 11.41 3.20
CA LEU A 108 -14.01 11.37 2.23
C LEU A 108 -15.30 10.83 2.87
N PRO A 109 -16.48 11.39 2.53
CA PRO A 109 -17.75 10.82 2.95
C PRO A 109 -18.12 9.61 2.09
N LEU A 110 -18.43 8.49 2.73
CA LEU A 110 -19.20 7.41 2.12
C LEU A 110 -20.66 7.87 2.12
N LEU A 111 -21.17 8.29 0.96
CA LEU A 111 -22.48 8.96 0.82
C LEU A 111 -23.66 8.15 1.42
N GLU A 112 -23.51 6.83 1.53
CA GLU A 112 -24.48 5.90 2.14
C GLU A 112 -23.96 5.27 3.45
N PHE A 113 -24.89 4.76 4.28
CA PHE A 113 -24.53 4.02 5.49
C PHE A 113 -24.13 2.58 5.14
N TYR A 114 -22.93 2.18 5.59
CA TYR A 114 -22.43 0.82 5.44
C TYR A 114 -22.07 0.26 6.81
N GLY A 115 -22.46 -0.99 7.08
CA GLY A 115 -21.96 -1.74 8.22
C GLY A 115 -20.42 -1.87 8.12
N GLN A 116 -19.73 -2.13 9.24
CA GLN A 116 -18.27 -2.21 9.25
C GLN A 116 -17.74 -3.30 8.29
N GLU A 117 -18.49 -4.39 8.12
CA GLU A 117 -18.21 -5.47 7.17
C GLU A 117 -18.35 -5.03 5.71
N ASP A 118 -19.20 -4.02 5.45
CA ASP A 118 -19.53 -3.50 4.12
C ASP A 118 -18.66 -2.33 3.67
N ILE A 119 -17.89 -1.69 4.58
CA ILE A 119 -17.04 -0.53 4.22
C ILE A 119 -16.01 -0.90 3.16
N ASN A 120 -15.43 -2.12 3.21
CA ASN A 120 -14.53 -2.61 2.16
C ASN A 120 -15.21 -2.58 0.78
N MET A 121 -16.46 -3.03 0.70
CA MET A 121 -17.22 -3.03 -0.54
C MET A 121 -17.57 -1.61 -0.99
N ALA A 122 -17.96 -0.74 -0.07
CA ALA A 122 -18.27 0.66 -0.35
C ALA A 122 -17.06 1.41 -0.94
N VAL A 123 -15.91 1.33 -0.26
CA VAL A 123 -14.66 1.95 -0.73
C VAL A 123 -14.27 1.36 -2.08
N LYS A 124 -14.31 0.03 -2.22
CA LYS A 124 -13.99 -0.62 -3.51
C LYS A 124 -14.91 -0.12 -4.63
N LYS A 125 -16.22 -0.02 -4.41
CA LYS A 125 -17.18 0.49 -5.41
C LYS A 125 -16.88 1.94 -5.78
N ALA A 126 -16.72 2.82 -4.78
CA ALA A 126 -16.45 4.23 -5.00
C ALA A 126 -15.16 4.46 -5.83
N PHE A 127 -14.08 3.79 -5.46
CA PHE A 127 -12.79 3.93 -6.15
C PHE A 127 -12.73 3.18 -7.48
N THR A 128 -13.54 2.13 -7.67
CA THR A 128 -13.72 1.50 -8.99
C THR A 128 -14.44 2.45 -9.95
N ALA A 129 -15.51 3.11 -9.49
CA ALA A 129 -16.21 4.10 -10.30
C ALA A 129 -15.29 5.28 -10.65
N MET A 130 -14.48 5.75 -9.69
CA MET A 130 -13.48 6.79 -9.94
C MET A 130 -12.43 6.34 -10.96
N TRP A 131 -11.91 5.11 -10.87
CA TRP A 131 -10.92 4.59 -11.82
C TRP A 131 -11.44 4.57 -13.26
N HIS A 132 -12.71 4.23 -13.47
CA HIS A 132 -13.33 4.20 -14.80
C HIS A 132 -13.78 5.57 -15.32
N ALA A 133 -13.74 6.61 -14.49
CA ALA A 133 -14.06 7.98 -14.88
C ALA A 133 -12.83 8.79 -15.33
N ILE A 134 -11.63 8.23 -15.12
CA ILE A 134 -10.33 8.78 -15.55
C ILE A 134 -9.99 8.20 -16.92
#